data_AF-A0A7S2IWU8-F1
#
_entry.id   AF-A0A7S2IWU8-F1
#
_cell.length_a   1.000
_cell.length_b   1.000
_cell.length_c   1.000
_cell.angle_alpha   90.00
_cell.angle_beta   90.00
_cell.angle_gamma   90.00
#
_symmetry.space_group_name_H-M   'P 1'
#
loop_
_entity.id
_entity.type
_entity.pdbx_description
1 polymer ?
#
loop_
_entity_poly.entity_id
_entity_poly.type
_entity_poly.pdbx_seq_one_letter_code
_entity_poly.pdbx_strand_id
1 'polypeptide(L)'
;MKGNLYKNSGGKKAESSNGTVSARPRRSSFGNAFSKWEKRYFSISASDAILRYWKKESDSLAGKPPSGEVKLTGALLTVLEREASFCLETRERILSLRAENDAERSTWVISLLAAGAQDHPLAQHLAAHPAGV
;
A
#
# COMPACT_ATOMS: atom_id res chain seq x y z
N MET A 1 3.56 1.43 15.81
CA MET A 1 2.55 2.35 15.24
C MET A 1 1.29 1.56 14.89
N LYS A 2 0.10 2.07 15.19
CA LYS A 2 -1.19 1.44 14.86
C LYS A 2 -2.25 2.50 14.57
N GLY A 3 -3.19 2.22 13.67
CA GLY A 3 -4.23 3.19 13.30
C GLY A 3 -4.96 2.82 12.02
N ASN A 4 -5.90 3.67 11.62
CA ASN A 4 -6.68 3.44 10.41
C ASN A 4 -6.01 4.08 9.19
N LEU A 5 -5.99 3.36 8.08
CA LEU A 5 -5.62 3.89 6.77
C LEU A 5 -6.65 3.43 5.74
N TYR A 6 -6.80 4.24 4.70
CA TYR A 6 -7.54 3.85 3.52
C TYR A 6 -6.62 3.05 2.61
N LYS A 7 -7.03 1.85 2.23
CA LYS A 7 -6.33 0.98 1.30
C LYS A 7 -7.06 0.95 -0.02
N ASN A 8 -6.36 1.19 -1.13
CA ASN A 8 -6.94 0.97 -2.46
C ASN A 8 -6.91 -0.53 -2.79
N SER A 9 -8.07 -1.11 -3.08
CA SER A 9 -8.20 -2.52 -3.43
C SER A 9 -7.99 -2.81 -4.93
N GLY A 10 -7.64 -1.79 -5.74
CA GLY A 10 -7.54 -1.88 -7.21
C GLY A 10 -6.23 -2.41 -7.82
N GLY A 11 -5.22 -2.81 -7.05
CA GLY A 11 -3.91 -3.21 -7.58
C GLY A 11 -3.56 -4.68 -7.37
N LYS A 12 -4.00 -5.58 -8.26
CA LYS A 12 -3.23 -6.82 -8.48
C LYS A 12 -2.15 -6.49 -9.51
N LYS A 13 -0.86 -6.72 -9.20
CA LYS A 13 0.18 -6.76 -10.24
C LYS A 13 -0.28 -7.79 -11.28
N ALA A 14 -0.33 -7.40 -12.55
CA ALA A 14 -0.63 -8.32 -13.63
C ALA A 14 0.45 -9.41 -13.59
N GLU A 15 0.05 -10.62 -13.21
CA GLU A 15 0.87 -11.80 -13.33
C GLU A 15 1.13 -11.98 -14.82
N SER A 16 2.39 -11.88 -15.26
CA SER A 16 2.77 -12.19 -16.64
C SER A 16 2.69 -13.70 -16.80
N SER A 17 1.50 -14.20 -17.13
CA SER A 17 1.29 -15.61 -17.45
C SER A 17 1.89 -15.91 -18.82
N ASN A 18 3.14 -16.41 -18.81
CA ASN A 18 3.75 -17.05 -19.95
C ASN A 18 3.16 -18.47 -20.04
N GLY A 19 2.30 -18.77 -21.03
CA GLY A 19 1.86 -20.15 -21.26
C GLY A 19 0.49 -20.36 -21.90
N THR A 20 0.55 -20.73 -23.17
CA THR A 20 -0.34 -21.68 -23.87
C THR A 20 -1.71 -21.21 -24.35
N VAL A 21 -1.81 -21.24 -25.68
CA VAL A 21 -2.97 -20.99 -26.52
C VAL A 21 -4.04 -22.06 -26.29
N SER A 22 -5.19 -21.71 -25.69
CA SER A 22 -6.50 -22.25 -26.09
C SER A 22 -7.65 -21.76 -25.21
N ALA A 23 -8.77 -21.54 -25.89
CA ALA A 23 -10.14 -21.53 -25.41
C ALA A 23 -10.64 -20.27 -24.68
N ARG A 24 -11.39 -19.49 -25.48
CA ARG A 24 -12.44 -18.53 -25.13
C ARG A 24 -11.95 -17.27 -24.39
N PRO A 25 -12.22 -16.06 -24.93
CA PRO A 25 -12.07 -14.86 -24.13
C PRO A 25 -13.12 -14.91 -23.02
N ARG A 26 -12.74 -15.40 -21.83
CA ARG A 26 -13.41 -14.99 -20.60
C ARG A 26 -13.20 -13.48 -20.58
N ARG A 27 -14.26 -12.76 -20.91
CA ARG A 27 -14.40 -11.32 -20.78
C ARG A 27 -13.97 -10.99 -19.36
N SER A 28 -12.68 -10.72 -19.17
CA SER A 28 -12.15 -10.24 -17.91
C SER A 28 -13.01 -9.03 -17.63
N SER A 29 -13.66 -9.01 -16.47
CA SER A 29 -14.43 -7.87 -16.02
C SER A 29 -13.47 -6.69 -15.82
N PHE A 30 -13.04 -6.09 -16.93
CA PHE A 30 -12.55 -4.73 -17.07
C PHE A 30 -13.72 -3.75 -16.84
N GLY A 31 -14.61 -4.08 -15.93
CA GLY A 31 -15.73 -3.27 -15.52
C GLY A 31 -15.32 -2.59 -14.23
N ASN A 32 -14.93 -1.32 -14.32
CA ASN A 32 -15.05 -0.37 -13.21
C ASN A 32 -14.62 -0.92 -11.83
N ALA A 33 -13.36 -1.35 -11.70
CA ALA A 33 -12.72 -1.31 -10.40
C ALA A 33 -12.46 0.17 -10.06
N PHE A 34 -13.54 0.93 -9.81
CA PHE A 34 -13.45 2.23 -9.16
C PHE A 34 -12.48 2.05 -7.99
N SER A 35 -11.46 2.90 -7.91
CA SER A 35 -10.50 3.02 -6.81
C SER A 35 -11.23 3.16 -5.48
N LYS A 36 -11.79 2.06 -4.98
CA LYS A 36 -12.57 2.04 -3.76
C LYS A 36 -11.57 1.94 -2.64
N TRP A 37 -11.34 3.09 -2.04
CA TRP A 37 -10.59 3.23 -0.81
C TRP A 37 -11.38 2.61 0.32
N GLU A 38 -10.87 1.52 0.89
CA GLU A 38 -11.48 0.86 2.03
C GLU A 38 -10.71 1.22 3.30
N LYS A 39 -11.41 1.74 4.32
CA LYS A 39 -10.83 1.97 5.63
C LYS A 39 -10.49 0.63 6.28
N ARG A 40 -9.23 0.45 6.68
CA ARG A 40 -8.72 -0.75 7.34
C ARG A 40 -7.86 -0.35 8.53
N TYR A 41 -7.81 -1.23 9.52
CA TYR A 41 -6.94 -1.05 10.67
C TYR A 41 -5.58 -1.65 10.38
N PHE A 42 -4.51 -0.87 10.55
CA PHE A 42 -3.13 -1.26 10.33
C PHE A 42 -2.35 -1.24 11.63
N SER A 43 -1.39 -2.15 11.76
CA SER A 43 -0.44 -2.19 12.87
C SER A 43 0.93 -2.60 12.37
N ILE A 44 1.96 -1.86 12.79
CA ILE A 44 3.37 -2.16 12.54
C ILE A 44 3.93 -2.83 13.78
N SER A 45 4.39 -4.07 13.64
CA SER A 45 5.22 -4.74 14.63
C SER A 45 6.68 -4.33 14.40
N ALA A 46 7.23 -3.53 15.32
CA ALA A 46 8.63 -3.10 15.23
C ALA A 46 9.60 -4.28 15.41
N SER A 47 9.22 -5.29 16.21
CA SER A 47 10.03 -6.48 16.47
C SER A 47 10.22 -7.35 15.23
N ASP A 48 9.19 -7.46 14.37
CA ASP A 48 9.21 -8.37 13.23
C ASP A 48 9.38 -7.66 11.88
N ALA A 49 9.38 -6.31 11.88
CA ALA A 49 9.33 -5.50 10.66
C ALA A 49 8.17 -5.89 9.72
N ILE A 50 6.99 -6.20 10.28
CA ILE A 50 5.80 -6.60 9.53
C ILE A 50 4.66 -5.60 9.76
N LEU A 51 4.07 -5.14 8.65
CA LEU A 51 2.83 -4.40 8.62
C LEU A 51 1.67 -5.38 8.44
N ARG A 52 0.76 -5.40 9.42
CA ARG A 52 -0.44 -6.23 9.45
C ARG A 52 -1.67 -5.35 9.28
N TYR A 53 -2.71 -5.86 8.62
CA TYR A 53 -3.98 -5.15 8.53
C TYR A 53 -5.21 -6.03 8.72
N TRP A 54 -6.27 -5.44 9.27
CA TRP A 54 -7.56 -6.06 9.52
C TRP A 54 -8.68 -5.21 8.91
N LYS A 55 -9.85 -5.82 8.69
CA LYS A 55 -11.04 -5.10 8.23
C LYS A 55 -11.49 -4.06 9.25
N LYS A 56 -11.40 -4.38 10.55
CA LYS A 56 -11.78 -3.50 11.66
C LYS A 56 -10.77 -3.60 12.80
N GLU A 57 -10.68 -2.55 13.61
CA GLU A 57 -9.84 -2.53 14.82
C GLU A 57 -10.27 -3.62 15.82
N SER A 58 -11.57 -3.83 15.99
CA SER A 58 -12.11 -4.85 16.90
C SER A 58 -11.66 -6.26 16.55
N ASP A 59 -11.39 -6.56 15.28
CA ASP A 59 -10.87 -7.86 14.86
C ASP A 59 -9.42 -8.06 15.34
N SER A 60 -8.60 -6.99 15.32
CA SER A 60 -7.25 -7.03 15.87
C SER A 60 -7.27 -7.22 17.38
N LEU A 61 -8.16 -6.53 18.10
CA LEU A 61 -8.28 -6.61 19.56
C LEU A 61 -8.81 -7.97 20.01
N ALA A 62 -9.69 -8.59 19.21
CA ALA A 62 -10.20 -9.93 19.45
C ALA A 62 -9.20 -11.05 19.12
N GLY A 63 -7.96 -10.71 18.71
CA GLY A 63 -6.93 -11.69 18.36
C GLY A 63 -7.21 -12.46 17.06
N LYS A 64 -8.07 -11.94 16.17
CA LYS A 64 -8.34 -12.59 14.89
C LYS A 64 -7.13 -12.49 13.96
N PRO A 65 -6.95 -13.47 13.04
CA PRO A 65 -5.86 -13.41 12.07
C PRO A 65 -5.96 -12.16 11.19
N PRO A 66 -4.82 -11.56 10.81
CA PRO A 66 -4.80 -10.41 9.92
C PRO A 66 -5.37 -10.75 8.55
N SER A 67 -6.04 -9.79 7.93
CA SER A 67 -6.50 -9.89 6.54
C SER A 67 -5.34 -9.81 5.53
N GLY A 68 -4.15 -9.44 5.98
CA GLY A 68 -2.92 -9.55 5.24
C GLY A 68 -1.74 -8.99 6.01
N GLU A 69 -0.56 -9.48 5.63
CA GLU A 69 0.72 -9.11 6.22
C GLU A 69 1.69 -8.73 5.12
N VAL A 70 2.58 -7.80 5.42
CA VAL A 70 3.56 -7.22 4.49
C VAL A 70 4.87 -7.05 5.22
N LYS A 71 5.93 -7.67 4.71
CA LYS A 71 7.27 -7.46 5.25
C LYS A 71 7.78 -6.09 4.80
N LEU A 72 8.22 -5.28 5.77
CA LEU A 72 8.69 -3.92 5.55
C LEU A 72 10.17 -3.89 5.16
N THR A 73 10.96 -4.88 5.59
CA THR A 73 12.38 -4.97 5.24
C THR A 73 12.58 -4.98 3.73
N GLY A 74 13.20 -3.92 3.20
CA GLY A 74 13.45 -3.77 1.76
C GLY A 74 12.20 -3.45 0.93
N ALA A 75 11.09 -3.09 1.58
CA ALA A 75 9.96 -2.48 0.90
C ALA A 75 10.32 -1.05 0.50
N LEU A 76 9.88 -0.62 -0.69
CA LEU A 76 10.09 0.73 -1.19
C LEU A 76 8.87 1.59 -0.89
N LEU A 77 9.10 2.74 -0.29
CA LEU A 77 8.08 3.70 0.10
C LEU A 77 8.11 4.90 -0.85
N THR A 78 6.96 5.22 -1.44
CA THR A 78 6.78 6.40 -2.29
C THR A 78 5.72 7.30 -1.66
N VAL A 79 6.10 8.51 -1.27
CA VAL A 79 5.15 9.52 -0.78
C VAL A 79 4.52 10.22 -1.99
N LEU A 80 3.19 10.36 -1.98
CA LEU A 80 2.47 11.11 -3.02
C LEU A 80 2.02 12.46 -2.44
N GLU A 81 2.18 13.52 -3.23
CA GLU A 81 1.83 14.89 -2.80
C GLU A 81 0.31 15.08 -2.68
N ARG A 82 -0.48 14.26 -3.36
CA ARG A 82 -1.94 14.37 -3.37
C ARG A 82 -2.58 13.55 -2.27
N GLU A 83 -3.62 14.12 -1.67
CA GLU A 83 -4.60 13.42 -0.83
C GLU A 83 -4.01 12.62 0.33
N ALA A 84 -2.93 13.10 0.97
CA ALA A 84 -2.25 12.42 2.07
C ALA A 84 -1.95 10.92 1.75
N SER A 85 -1.62 10.63 0.49
CA SER A 85 -1.43 9.27 -0.02
C SER A 85 0.04 8.87 -0.09
N PHE A 86 0.29 7.57 -0.05
CA PHE A 86 1.61 6.97 -0.17
C PHE A 86 1.49 5.52 -0.65
N CYS A 87 2.53 5.02 -1.29
CA CYS A 87 2.60 3.66 -1.80
C CYS A 87 3.71 2.89 -1.10
N LEU A 88 3.42 1.65 -0.74
CA LEU A 88 4.39 0.69 -0.26
C LEU A 88 4.52 -0.43 -1.29
N GLU A 89 5.64 -0.48 -1.99
CA GLU A 89 5.97 -1.55 -2.93
C GLU A 89 6.84 -2.60 -2.25
N THR A 90 6.43 -3.86 -2.39
CA THR A 90 7.26 -5.01 -2.08
C THR A 90 7.44 -5.87 -3.34
N ARG A 91 8.30 -6.89 -3.24
CA ARG A 91 8.47 -7.88 -4.32
C ARG A 91 7.15 -8.54 -4.72
N GLU A 92 6.24 -8.73 -3.78
CA GLU A 92 4.99 -9.45 -3.99
C GLU A 92 3.84 -8.55 -4.47
N ARG A 93 3.79 -7.30 -4.01
CA ARG A 93 2.61 -6.45 -4.19
C ARG A 93 2.92 -4.97 -4.05
N ILE A 94 2.02 -4.14 -4.56
CA ILE A 94 2.00 -2.69 -4.30
C ILE A 94 0.77 -2.39 -3.46
N LEU A 95 0.96 -1.60 -2.40
CA LEU A 95 -0.11 -1.12 -1.54
C LEU A 95 -0.19 0.39 -1.64
N SER A 96 -1.25 0.88 -2.28
CA SER A 96 -1.60 2.29 -2.23
C SER A 96 -2.44 2.55 -0.98
N LEU A 97 -1.92 3.44 -0.13
CA LEU A 97 -2.45 3.79 1.17
C LEU A 97 -2.73 5.29 1.23
N ARG A 98 -3.72 5.68 2.01
CA ARG A 98 -4.11 7.08 2.24
C ARG A 98 -4.42 7.29 3.71
N ALA A 99 -3.84 8.33 4.29
CA ALA A 99 -4.15 8.79 5.63
C ALA A 99 -5.32 9.80 5.62
N GLU A 100 -5.84 10.17 6.79
CA GLU A 100 -6.90 11.18 6.88
C GLU A 100 -6.37 12.58 6.58
N ASN A 101 -5.10 12.85 6.94
CA ASN A 101 -4.42 14.12 6.73
C ASN A 101 -2.89 13.94 6.57
N ASP A 102 -2.20 15.01 6.16
CA ASP A 102 -0.75 15.00 5.92
C ASP A 102 0.09 14.72 7.17
N ALA A 103 -0.37 15.11 8.36
CA ALA A 103 0.34 14.85 9.61
C ALA A 103 0.33 13.35 9.96
N GLU A 104 -0.83 12.70 9.81
CA GLU A 104 -0.94 11.25 9.93
C GLU A 104 -0.12 10.54 8.86
N ARG A 105 -0.18 10.98 7.59
CA ARG A 105 0.67 10.42 6.53
C ARG A 105 2.13 10.45 6.95
N SER A 106 2.61 11.60 7.40
CA SER A 106 4.01 11.78 7.82
C SER A 106 4.37 10.84 8.97
N THR A 107 3.48 10.69 9.96
CA THR A 107 3.66 9.75 11.07
C THR A 107 3.77 8.30 10.60
N TRP A 108 2.93 7.91 9.65
CA TRP A 108 2.98 6.58 9.03
C TRP A 108 4.26 6.36 8.23
N VAL A 109 4.65 7.32 7.40
CA VAL A 109 5.88 7.28 6.60
C VAL A 109 7.10 7.11 7.50
N ILE A 110 7.23 7.94 8.53
CA ILE A 110 8.33 7.84 9.51
C ILE A 110 8.34 6.46 10.18
N SER A 111 7.18 5.96 10.59
CA SER A 111 7.06 4.65 11.24
C SER A 111 7.42 3.49 10.31
N LEU A 112 7.10 3.58 9.02
CA LEU A 112 7.42 2.56 8.02
C LEU A 112 8.92 2.54 7.73
N LEU A 113 9.54 3.72 7.58
CA LEU A 113 10.99 3.85 7.40
C LEU A 113 11.74 3.32 8.62
N ALA A 114 11.31 3.68 9.84
CA ALA A 114 11.90 3.18 11.08
C ALA A 114 11.78 1.65 11.23
N ALA A 115 10.75 1.05 10.64
CA ALA A 115 10.54 -0.40 10.64
C ALA A 115 11.28 -1.14 9.50
N GLY A 116 12.09 -0.45 8.69
CA GLY A 116 12.96 -1.06 7.68
C GLY A 116 12.50 -0.94 6.24
N ALA A 117 11.42 -0.18 5.97
CA ALA A 117 11.14 0.29 4.61
C ALA A 117 12.21 1.31 4.19
N GLN A 118 12.42 1.43 2.89
CA GLN A 118 13.40 2.33 2.29
C GLN A 118 12.68 3.37 1.43
N ASP A 119 13.21 4.58 1.37
CA ASP A 119 12.71 5.60 0.45
C ASP A 119 12.92 5.12 -0.99
N HIS A 120 11.89 5.23 -1.83
CA HIS A 120 11.99 4.79 -3.21
C HIS A 120 12.90 5.76 -3.99
N PRO A 121 14.05 5.32 -4.54
CA PRO A 121 15.09 6.20 -5.08
C PRO A 121 14.64 7.06 -6.28
N LEU A 122 13.56 6.68 -6.98
CA LEU A 122 12.96 7.46 -8.06
C LEU A 122 11.80 8.38 -7.65
N ALA A 123 11.38 8.38 -6.38
CA ALA A 123 10.32 9.29 -5.90
C ALA A 123 10.78 10.76 -5.96
N GLN A 124 12.09 11.00 -5.87
CA GLN A 124 12.68 12.35 -5.91
C GLN A 124 12.60 13.02 -7.28
N HIS A 125 12.34 12.28 -8.37
CA HIS A 125 12.32 12.86 -9.73
C HIS A 125 10.98 13.49 -10.14
N LEU A 126 9.89 13.22 -9.40
CA LEU A 126 8.57 13.81 -9.70
C LEU A 126 8.34 15.17 -9.02
N ALA A 127 9.18 15.57 -8.07
CA ALA A 127 9.10 16.86 -7.38
C ALA A 127 9.94 17.97 -8.04
N ALA A 128 10.76 17.64 -9.05
CA ALA A 128 11.73 18.55 -9.65
C ALA A 128 11.36 18.97 -11.08
N HIS A 129 10.14 19.48 -11.28
CA HIS A 129 9.86 20.35 -12.42
C HIS A 129 8.96 21.50 -11.97
N PRO A 130 9.53 22.63 -11.49
CA PRO A 130 8.83 23.89 -11.66
C PRO A 130 8.73 24.11 -13.18
N ALA A 131 7.51 24.07 -13.71
CA ALA A 131 7.23 24.60 -15.03
C ALA A 131 7.51 26.11 -14.99
N GLY A 132 8.76 26.49 -15.21
CA GLY A 132 9.08 27.81 -15.74
C GLY A 132 8.81 27.77 -17.24
N VAL A 133 7.88 28.59 -17.71
CA VAL A 133 8.14 29.94 -18.27
C VAL A 133 6.83 30.72 -18.27
#